data_AF-A0A2Z6IBG9-F1
#
_entry.id   AF-A0A2Z6IBG9-F1
#
_cell.length_a   1.000
_cell.length_b   1.000
_cell.length_c   1.000
_cell.angle_alpha   90.00
_cell.angle_beta   90.00
_cell.angle_gamma   90.00
#
_symmetry.space_group_name_H-M   'P 1'
#
loop_
_entity.id
_entity.type
_entity.pdbx_description
1 polymer ?
#
loop_
_entity_poly.entity_id
_entity_poly.type
_entity_poly.pdbx_seq_one_letter_code
_entity_poly.pdbx_strand_id
1 'polypeptide(L)'
;MTPHFIRTGNCARLLVAALFIGTLAGCAVPPPAQTEEAPASEPDPVVNEQEHRALDALSDRFEAVGVRMRAICVSPENRAYFNKTACLPSGITEEMTKDTSRITKAQKRAAEQVFKATHELNEETRDLMLKSGIPSYMDDAIESRRTIDPAIKDLQNRLLSGKITWGEYNRERRELAARSAESHHE
;
A
#
# COMPACT_ATOMS: atom_id res chain seq x y z
N MET A 1 -11.26 0.27 42.46
CA MET A 1 -10.96 -0.74 41.44
C MET A 1 -10.70 -0.01 40.14
N THR A 2 -9.44 0.15 39.79
CA THR A 2 -8.95 0.90 38.62
C THR A 2 -8.31 -0.13 37.69
N PRO A 3 -8.71 -0.23 36.42
CA PRO A 3 -7.93 -1.00 35.46
C PRO A 3 -6.88 -0.07 34.81
N HIS A 4 -5.62 -0.46 34.97
CA HIS A 4 -4.49 0.03 34.19
C HIS A 4 -4.68 -0.38 32.72
N PHE A 5 -4.79 0.60 31.81
CA PHE A 5 -4.54 0.37 30.39
C PHE A 5 -3.12 0.82 30.06
N ILE A 6 -2.30 -0.16 29.72
CA ILE A 6 -0.93 0.00 29.26
C ILE A 6 -0.94 0.82 27.97
N ARG A 7 -0.31 1.98 28.04
CA ARG A 7 0.01 2.85 26.92
C ARG A 7 1.25 2.28 26.22
N THR A 8 1.04 1.52 25.15
CA THR A 8 2.12 1.15 24.21
C THR A 8 1.70 1.57 22.81
N GLY A 9 2.47 2.52 22.26
CA GLY A 9 2.36 2.94 20.87
C GLY A 9 2.68 1.77 19.94
N ASN A 10 1.77 1.51 19.01
CA ASN A 10 1.94 0.63 17.86
C ASN A 10 0.79 0.95 16.88
N CYS A 11 0.90 2.08 16.19
CA CYS A 11 0.11 2.37 15.00
C CYS A 11 1.08 2.53 13.84
N ALA A 12 1.50 1.39 13.27
CA ALA A 12 2.09 1.20 11.95
C ALA A 12 3.11 0.05 11.97
N ARG A 13 2.65 -1.17 12.26
CA ARG A 13 3.41 -2.40 11.96
C ARG A 13 2.42 -3.48 11.53
N LEU A 14 2.08 -3.48 10.25
CA LEU A 14 1.43 -4.63 9.62
C LEU A 14 2.49 -5.33 8.76
N LEU A 15 2.76 -6.58 9.14
CA LEU A 15 3.43 -7.67 8.41
C LEU A 15 4.97 -7.69 8.39
N VAL A 16 5.57 -8.50 9.29
CA VAL A 16 6.57 -9.50 8.91
C VAL A 16 6.40 -10.71 9.82
N ALA A 17 5.99 -11.85 9.24
CA ALA A 17 6.09 -13.16 9.87
C ALA A 17 7.43 -13.78 9.46
N ALA A 18 8.30 -14.05 10.41
CA ALA A 18 9.52 -14.85 10.18
C ALA A 18 9.59 -15.96 11.24
N LEU A 19 9.30 -17.18 10.79
CA LEU A 19 9.51 -18.40 11.57
C LEU A 19 10.55 -19.22 10.81
N PHE A 20 11.82 -18.99 11.12
CA PHE A 20 12.91 -19.82 10.61
C PHE A 20 13.28 -20.87 11.65
N ILE A 21 12.87 -22.10 11.35
CA ILE A 21 13.42 -23.34 11.89
C ILE A 21 14.81 -23.52 11.28
N GLY A 22 15.82 -23.79 12.10
CA GLY A 22 17.01 -24.47 11.63
C GLY A 22 18.26 -24.20 12.47
N THR A 23 18.74 -25.23 13.17
CA THR A 23 20.19 -25.40 13.36
C THR A 23 20.54 -26.82 12.92
N LEU A 24 21.21 -26.89 11.76
CA LEU A 24 21.97 -28.04 11.30
C LEU A 24 23.30 -28.11 12.07
N ALA A 25 23.78 -29.34 12.24
CA ALA A 25 25.11 -29.69 12.69
C ALA A 25 26.19 -29.21 11.68
N GLY A 26 27.42 -29.12 12.18
CA GLY A 26 28.52 -28.35 11.59
C GLY A 26 29.18 -28.93 10.34
N CYS A 27 30.05 -28.09 9.75
CA CYS A 27 31.43 -28.41 9.39
C CYS A 27 32.21 -27.12 9.11
N ALA A 28 33.46 -27.09 9.56
CA ALA A 28 34.36 -25.93 9.56
C ALA A 28 34.96 -25.64 8.17
N VAL A 29 35.04 -24.36 7.81
CA VAL A 29 35.73 -23.81 6.64
C VAL A 29 36.66 -22.69 7.14
N PRO A 30 37.92 -22.60 6.67
CA PRO A 30 38.90 -21.63 7.18
C PRO A 30 38.51 -20.16 6.87
N PRO A 31 38.96 -19.19 7.68
CA PRO A 31 38.45 -17.82 7.61
C PRO A 31 38.94 -17.11 6.34
N PRO A 32 38.03 -16.50 5.56
CA PRO A 32 38.44 -15.52 4.54
C PRO A 32 38.92 -14.24 5.23
N ALA A 33 39.85 -13.56 4.55
CA ALA A 33 40.42 -12.29 4.99
C ALA A 33 39.33 -11.27 5.37
N GLN A 34 39.54 -10.59 6.49
CA GLN A 34 38.68 -9.53 7.00
C GLN A 34 38.54 -8.43 5.95
N THR A 35 37.43 -8.47 5.21
CA THR A 35 36.89 -7.27 4.59
C THR A 35 36.24 -6.54 5.75
N GLU A 36 36.72 -5.33 6.07
CA GLU A 36 36.00 -4.43 6.97
C GLU A 36 34.59 -4.24 6.39
N GLU A 37 33.61 -4.95 6.94
CA GLU A 37 32.21 -4.56 6.84
C GLU A 37 32.11 -3.17 7.44
N ALA A 38 31.85 -2.18 6.58
CA ALA A 38 31.43 -0.87 7.04
C ALA A 38 30.27 -1.08 8.04
N PRO A 39 30.32 -0.49 9.24
CA PRO A 39 29.26 -0.67 10.21
C PRO A 39 27.96 -0.23 9.55
N ALA A 40 26.95 -1.10 9.56
CA ALA A 40 25.59 -0.73 9.22
C ALA A 40 25.24 0.49 10.08
N SER A 41 25.06 1.64 9.44
CA SER A 41 24.76 2.89 10.14
C SER A 41 23.44 2.71 10.87
N GLU A 42 23.49 2.68 12.20
CA GLU A 42 22.27 2.76 13.01
C GLU A 42 21.56 4.08 12.68
N PRO A 43 20.24 4.06 12.40
CA PRO A 43 19.51 5.27 12.04
C PRO A 43 19.57 6.27 13.20
N ASP A 44 19.87 7.53 12.88
CA ASP A 44 20.04 8.61 13.86
C ASP A 44 18.73 8.81 14.67
N PRO A 45 18.76 8.67 16.00
CA PRO A 45 17.57 8.80 16.84
C PRO A 45 16.91 10.19 16.75
N VAL A 46 17.65 11.24 16.39
CA VAL A 46 17.11 12.60 16.24
C VAL A 46 16.24 12.73 14.99
N VAL A 47 16.62 12.06 13.90
CA VAL A 47 15.84 12.00 12.65
C VAL A 47 14.49 11.34 12.92
N ASN A 48 14.50 10.27 13.71
CA ASN A 48 13.30 9.54 14.08
C ASN A 48 12.29 10.40 14.88
N GLU A 49 12.75 11.20 15.85
CA GLU A 49 11.86 12.10 16.62
C GLU A 49 11.28 13.26 15.79
N GLN A 50 12.03 13.76 14.81
CA GLN A 50 11.55 14.81 13.91
C GLN A 50 10.49 14.28 12.94
N GLU A 51 10.71 13.09 12.37
CA GLU A 51 9.73 12.42 11.52
C GLU A 51 8.44 12.12 12.29
N HIS A 52 8.54 11.60 13.52
CA HIS A 52 7.37 11.38 14.37
C HIS A 52 6.55 12.65 14.59
N ARG A 53 7.21 13.78 14.92
CA ARG A 53 6.52 15.07 15.10
C ARG A 53 5.85 15.57 13.81
N ALA A 54 6.50 15.37 12.66
CA ALA A 54 5.94 15.74 11.36
C ALA A 54 4.69 14.90 11.03
N LEU A 55 4.71 13.60 11.34
CA LEU A 55 3.56 12.71 11.17
C LEU A 55 2.42 13.07 12.13
N ASP A 56 2.72 13.31 13.40
CA ASP A 56 1.73 13.70 14.40
C ASP A 56 0.99 14.98 13.97
N ALA A 57 1.71 15.96 13.41
CA ALA A 57 1.13 17.20 12.90
C ALA A 57 0.17 17.02 11.71
N LEU A 58 0.27 15.89 10.99
CA LEU A 58 -0.55 15.56 9.81
C LEU A 58 -1.53 14.41 10.04
N SER A 59 -1.49 13.77 11.22
CA SER A 59 -2.21 12.54 11.52
C SER A 59 -3.72 12.64 11.24
N ASP A 60 -4.37 13.70 11.73
CA ASP A 60 -5.82 13.93 11.50
C ASP A 60 -6.17 14.03 10.01
N ARG A 61 -5.25 14.56 9.19
CA ARG A 61 -5.47 14.70 7.73
C ARG A 61 -5.33 13.36 7.03
N PHE A 62 -4.34 12.54 7.41
CA PHE A 62 -4.23 11.17 6.93
C PHE A 62 -5.43 10.31 7.36
N GLU A 63 -5.90 10.48 8.59
CA GLU A 63 -7.09 9.80 9.09
C GLU A 63 -8.34 10.19 8.28
N ALA A 64 -8.52 11.49 7.98
CA ALA A 64 -9.63 11.97 7.17
C ALA A 64 -9.64 11.39 5.75
N VAL A 65 -8.46 11.20 5.13
CA VAL A 65 -8.34 10.46 3.86
C VAL A 65 -8.81 9.02 4.03
N GLY A 66 -8.37 8.33 5.08
CA GLY A 66 -8.76 6.96 5.37
C GLY A 66 -10.26 6.79 5.60
N VAL A 67 -10.91 7.72 6.31
CA VAL A 67 -12.36 7.75 6.51
C VAL A 67 -13.09 7.88 5.17
N ARG A 68 -12.66 8.79 4.30
CA ARG A 68 -13.27 9.00 2.98
C ARG A 68 -13.07 7.79 2.06
N MET A 69 -11.90 7.15 2.08
CA MET A 69 -11.66 5.91 1.35
C MET A 69 -12.63 4.80 1.80
N ARG A 70 -12.80 4.61 3.12
CA ARG A 70 -13.77 3.64 3.66
C ARG A 70 -15.20 3.96 3.22
N ALA A 71 -15.59 5.23 3.23
CA ALA A 71 -16.91 5.67 2.80
C ALA A 71 -17.16 5.36 1.30
N ILE A 72 -16.17 5.55 0.43
CA ILE A 72 -16.26 5.16 -0.99
C ILE A 72 -16.52 3.64 -1.08
N CYS A 73 -15.79 2.84 -0.31
CA CYS A 73 -15.86 1.38 -0.38
C CYS A 73 -17.20 0.79 0.05
N VAL A 74 -17.90 1.43 0.99
CA VAL A 74 -19.20 0.94 1.50
C VAL A 74 -20.40 1.65 0.86
N SER A 75 -20.17 2.63 -0.01
CA SER A 75 -21.25 3.38 -0.65
C SER A 75 -22.13 2.48 -1.54
N PRO A 76 -23.48 2.54 -1.40
CA PRO A 76 -24.40 1.80 -2.27
C PRO A 76 -24.22 2.10 -3.76
N GLU A 77 -23.80 3.32 -4.10
CA GLU A 77 -23.57 3.77 -5.48
C GLU A 77 -22.41 2.99 -6.14
N ASN A 78 -21.42 2.61 -5.34
CA ASN A 78 -20.22 1.90 -5.79
C ASN A 78 -20.38 0.37 -5.72
N ARG A 79 -21.52 -0.13 -5.24
CA ARG A 79 -21.75 -1.57 -5.00
C ARG A 79 -21.49 -2.42 -6.25
N ALA A 80 -21.87 -1.93 -7.44
CA ALA A 80 -21.65 -2.67 -8.68
C ALA A 80 -20.15 -2.92 -8.96
N TYR A 81 -19.27 -2.01 -8.55
CA TYR A 81 -17.82 -2.17 -8.63
C TYR A 81 -17.30 -3.14 -7.56
N PHE A 82 -17.65 -2.89 -6.28
CA PHE A 82 -17.12 -3.69 -5.16
C PHE A 82 -17.70 -5.11 -5.06
N ASN A 83 -18.77 -5.42 -5.79
CA ASN A 83 -19.20 -6.82 -5.99
C ASN A 83 -18.20 -7.66 -6.80
N LYS A 84 -17.24 -7.02 -7.49
CA LYS A 84 -16.28 -7.68 -8.39
C LYS A 84 -14.83 -7.60 -7.91
N THR A 85 -14.56 -6.77 -6.92
CA THR A 85 -13.20 -6.55 -6.40
C THR A 85 -13.25 -6.04 -4.96
N ALA A 86 -12.16 -6.23 -4.23
CA ALA A 86 -12.03 -5.75 -2.86
C ALA A 86 -11.69 -4.25 -2.81
N CYS A 87 -12.06 -3.59 -1.71
CA CYS A 87 -11.72 -2.19 -1.44
C CYS A 87 -10.19 -1.95 -1.54
N LEU A 88 -9.41 -2.76 -0.82
CA LEU A 88 -7.95 -2.74 -0.89
C LEU A 88 -7.42 -3.93 -1.69
N PRO A 89 -6.28 -3.78 -2.41
CA PRO A 89 -5.68 -4.89 -3.16
C PRO A 89 -5.36 -6.12 -2.29
N SER A 90 -5.01 -5.91 -1.02
CA SER A 90 -4.75 -6.98 -0.05
C SER A 90 -5.97 -7.87 0.26
N GLY A 91 -7.19 -7.39 -0.03
CA GLY A 91 -8.43 -8.15 0.12
C GLY A 91 -8.86 -8.93 -1.13
N ILE A 92 -8.11 -8.85 -2.24
CA ILE A 92 -8.47 -9.54 -3.48
C ILE A 92 -8.31 -11.06 -3.29
N THR A 93 -9.42 -11.78 -3.40
CA THR A 93 -9.47 -13.24 -3.24
C THR A 93 -9.12 -13.97 -4.53
N GLU A 94 -8.81 -15.26 -4.40
CA GLU A 94 -8.54 -16.12 -5.56
C GLU A 94 -9.78 -16.39 -6.43
N GLU A 95 -10.98 -16.26 -5.87
CA GLU A 95 -12.23 -16.29 -6.66
C GLU A 95 -12.29 -15.07 -7.58
N MET A 96 -12.00 -13.89 -7.03
CA MET A 96 -12.01 -12.63 -7.78
C MET A 96 -10.98 -12.60 -8.90
N THR A 97 -9.83 -13.28 -8.76
CA THR A 97 -8.80 -13.39 -9.81
C THR A 97 -9.18 -14.34 -10.93
N LYS A 98 -10.12 -15.26 -10.71
CA LYS A 98 -10.60 -16.24 -11.72
C LYS A 98 -11.81 -15.76 -12.51
N ASP A 99 -12.33 -14.58 -12.19
CA ASP A 99 -13.50 -14.02 -12.82
C ASP A 99 -13.28 -13.72 -14.32
N THR A 100 -14.00 -14.45 -15.18
CA THR A 100 -13.91 -14.31 -16.63
C THR A 100 -14.91 -13.29 -17.21
N SER A 101 -15.75 -12.68 -16.38
CA SER A 101 -16.73 -11.71 -16.85
C SER A 101 -16.07 -10.39 -17.25
N ARG A 102 -16.60 -9.79 -18.33
CA ARG A 102 -16.25 -8.44 -18.76
C ARG A 102 -17.15 -7.41 -18.08
N ILE A 103 -16.68 -6.17 -18.01
CA ILE A 103 -17.41 -5.10 -17.34
C ILE A 103 -18.76 -4.82 -18.01
N THR A 104 -19.82 -4.69 -17.21
CA THR A 104 -21.15 -4.27 -17.68
C THR A 104 -21.28 -2.75 -17.65
N LYS A 105 -22.31 -2.19 -18.29
CA LYS A 105 -22.56 -0.73 -18.28
C LYS A 105 -22.76 -0.16 -16.86
N ALA A 106 -23.44 -0.89 -15.98
CA ALA A 106 -23.66 -0.48 -14.60
C ALA A 106 -22.35 -0.52 -13.79
N GLN A 107 -21.57 -1.58 -13.96
CA GLN A 107 -20.24 -1.69 -13.35
C GLN A 107 -19.29 -0.62 -13.85
N LYS A 108 -19.33 -0.29 -15.15
CA LYS A 108 -18.51 0.76 -15.75
C LYS A 108 -18.75 2.13 -15.11
N ARG A 109 -20.02 2.52 -14.93
CA ARG A 109 -20.37 3.77 -14.24
C ARG A 109 -19.84 3.82 -12.81
N ALA A 110 -20.04 2.74 -12.04
CA ALA A 110 -19.52 2.66 -10.68
C ALA A 110 -17.97 2.69 -10.65
N ALA A 111 -17.32 2.00 -11.60
CA ALA A 111 -15.87 1.99 -11.73
C ALA A 111 -15.31 3.39 -12.04
N GLU A 112 -15.91 4.12 -12.98
CA GLU A 112 -15.51 5.51 -13.31
C GLU A 112 -15.62 6.43 -12.09
N GLN A 113 -16.70 6.31 -11.31
CA GLN A 113 -16.87 7.07 -10.07
C GLN A 113 -15.79 6.73 -9.03
N VAL A 114 -15.56 5.44 -8.78
CA VAL A 114 -14.53 4.99 -7.82
C VAL A 114 -13.14 5.42 -8.28
N PHE A 115 -12.80 5.28 -9.56
CA PHE A 115 -11.49 5.65 -10.08
C PHE A 115 -11.22 7.15 -9.94
N LYS A 116 -12.22 7.99 -10.22
CA LYS A 116 -12.12 9.43 -10.01
C LYS A 116 -11.91 9.76 -8.52
N ALA A 117 -12.77 9.24 -7.66
CA ALA A 117 -12.73 9.56 -6.23
C ALA A 117 -11.45 9.06 -5.55
N THR A 118 -10.97 7.86 -5.91
CA THR A 118 -9.73 7.31 -5.35
C THR A 118 -8.49 8.02 -5.90
N HIS A 119 -8.50 8.47 -7.17
CA HIS A 119 -7.44 9.31 -7.71
C HIS A 119 -7.31 10.63 -6.94
N GLU A 120 -8.44 11.30 -6.65
CA GLU A 120 -8.46 12.53 -5.85
C GLU A 120 -7.90 12.32 -4.43
N LEU A 121 -8.26 11.21 -3.77
CA LEU A 121 -7.71 10.88 -2.44
C LEU A 121 -6.21 10.53 -2.50
N ASN A 122 -5.75 9.88 -3.55
CA ASN A 122 -4.34 9.57 -3.72
C ASN A 122 -3.51 10.84 -3.97
N GLU A 123 -4.04 11.79 -4.75
CA GLU A 123 -3.42 13.10 -4.92
C GLU A 123 -3.33 13.88 -3.59
N GLU A 124 -4.39 13.85 -2.77
CA GLU A 124 -4.35 14.44 -1.44
C GLU A 124 -3.35 13.75 -0.52
N THR A 125 -3.27 12.41 -0.56
CA THR A 125 -2.27 11.65 0.20
C THR A 125 -0.85 12.06 -0.19
N ARG A 126 -0.58 12.21 -1.49
CA ARG A 126 0.73 12.68 -1.97
C ARG A 126 1.04 14.11 -1.55
N ASP A 127 0.06 15.01 -1.55
CA ASP A 127 0.23 16.36 -1.02
C ASP A 127 0.60 16.35 0.47
N LEU A 128 -0.01 15.46 1.27
CA LEU A 128 0.35 15.27 2.68
C LEU A 128 1.78 14.73 2.83
N MET A 129 2.14 13.73 2.03
CA MET A 129 3.50 13.15 2.02
C MET A 129 4.56 14.19 1.64
N LEU A 130 4.29 15.06 0.69
CA LEU A 130 5.20 16.14 0.33
C LEU A 130 5.30 17.21 1.44
N LYS A 131 4.19 17.50 2.12
CA LYS A 131 4.13 18.48 3.22
C LYS A 131 4.76 17.99 4.51
N SER A 132 4.93 16.68 4.70
CA SER A 132 5.56 16.14 5.90
C SER A 132 7.04 16.52 6.00
N GLY A 133 7.71 16.77 4.85
CA GLY A 133 9.15 17.02 4.80
C GLY A 133 9.99 15.78 5.14
N ILE A 134 9.36 14.60 5.26
CA ILE A 134 10.02 13.33 5.53
C ILE A 134 10.57 12.81 4.19
N PRO A 135 11.90 12.66 4.04
CA PRO A 135 12.50 12.35 2.73
C PRO A 135 11.90 11.12 2.05
N SER A 136 11.73 10.01 2.77
CA SER A 136 11.14 8.78 2.23
C SER A 136 9.72 8.99 1.69
N TYR A 137 8.87 9.74 2.41
CA TYR A 137 7.51 10.03 1.96
C TYR A 137 7.50 10.94 0.73
N MET A 138 8.41 11.90 0.66
CA MET A 138 8.54 12.77 -0.51
C MET A 138 8.97 11.96 -1.74
N ASP A 139 9.96 11.09 -1.59
CA ASP A 139 10.44 10.21 -2.65
C ASP A 139 9.34 9.26 -3.13
N ASP A 140 8.62 8.63 -2.20
CA ASP A 140 7.47 7.77 -2.50
C ASP A 140 6.37 8.51 -3.28
N ALA A 141 6.06 9.75 -2.90
CA ALA A 141 5.05 10.55 -3.57
C ALA A 141 5.45 10.90 -5.02
N ILE A 142 6.73 11.21 -5.24
CA ILE A 142 7.29 11.50 -6.56
C ILE A 142 7.31 10.24 -7.42
N GLU A 143 7.82 9.14 -6.88
CA GLU A 143 7.96 7.87 -7.59
C GLU A 143 6.59 7.29 -7.94
N SER A 144 5.64 7.29 -7.00
CA SER A 144 4.26 6.86 -7.23
C SER A 144 3.64 7.57 -8.45
N ARG A 145 3.83 8.89 -8.58
CA ARG A 145 3.32 9.67 -9.70
C ARG A 145 4.03 9.34 -11.01
N ARG A 146 5.32 8.99 -10.96
CA ARG A 146 6.15 8.67 -12.12
C ARG A 146 5.85 7.27 -12.68
N THR A 147 5.68 6.27 -11.83
CA THR A 147 5.66 4.86 -12.25
C THR A 147 4.35 4.13 -11.96
N ILE A 148 3.74 4.35 -10.81
CA ILE A 148 2.53 3.63 -10.40
C ILE A 148 1.27 4.21 -11.04
N ASP A 149 1.11 5.53 -11.04
CA ASP A 149 -0.07 6.21 -11.59
C ASP A 149 -0.31 5.88 -13.09
N PRO A 150 0.69 5.89 -13.98
CA PRO A 150 0.50 5.49 -15.37
C PRO A 150 0.03 4.04 -15.51
N ALA A 151 0.58 3.12 -14.71
CA ALA A 151 0.22 1.70 -14.76
C ALA A 151 -1.20 1.46 -14.24
N ILE A 152 -1.60 2.14 -13.17
CA ILE A 152 -2.98 2.10 -12.66
C ILE A 152 -3.95 2.67 -13.69
N LYS A 153 -3.61 3.79 -14.33
CA LYS A 153 -4.45 4.41 -15.37
C LYS A 153 -4.63 3.51 -16.59
N ASP A 154 -3.56 2.86 -17.06
CA ASP A 154 -3.65 1.87 -18.15
C ASP A 154 -4.58 0.70 -17.76
N LEU A 155 -4.36 0.11 -16.59
CA LEU A 155 -5.17 -1.00 -16.08
C LEU A 155 -6.66 -0.62 -16.00
N GLN A 156 -6.97 0.55 -15.45
CA GLN A 156 -8.34 1.09 -15.38
C GLN A 156 -8.94 1.27 -16.78
N ASN A 157 -8.20 1.85 -17.73
CA ASN A 157 -8.68 2.05 -19.11
C ASN A 157 -8.96 0.71 -19.82
N ARG A 158 -8.12 -0.30 -19.62
CA ARG A 158 -8.34 -1.64 -20.17
C ARG A 158 -9.59 -2.30 -19.59
N LEU A 159 -9.86 -2.13 -18.30
CA LEU A 159 -11.11 -2.58 -17.70
C LEU A 159 -12.31 -1.83 -18.29
N LEU A 160 -12.28 -0.49 -18.32
CA LEU A 160 -13.40 0.36 -18.76
C LEU A 160 -13.75 0.21 -20.25
N SER A 161 -12.75 -0.13 -21.08
CA SER A 161 -12.96 -0.50 -22.50
C SER A 161 -13.48 -1.92 -22.68
N GLY A 162 -13.51 -2.71 -21.61
CA GLY A 162 -13.87 -4.12 -21.65
C GLY A 162 -12.83 -4.97 -22.36
N LYS A 163 -11.57 -4.51 -22.50
CA LYS A 163 -10.47 -5.26 -23.13
C LYS A 163 -10.02 -6.44 -22.25
N ILE A 164 -10.10 -6.29 -20.94
CA ILE A 164 -9.78 -7.33 -19.95
C ILE A 164 -11.01 -7.75 -19.13
N THR A 165 -10.93 -8.91 -18.49
CA THR A 165 -11.92 -9.40 -17.53
C THR A 165 -11.68 -8.82 -16.13
N TRP A 166 -12.65 -9.01 -15.24
CA TRP A 166 -12.49 -8.69 -13.82
C TRP A 166 -11.35 -9.47 -13.15
N GLY A 167 -11.15 -10.73 -13.53
CA GLY A 167 -10.08 -11.58 -13.02
C GLY A 167 -8.69 -11.08 -13.42
N GLU A 168 -8.52 -10.71 -14.69
CA GLU A 168 -7.30 -10.05 -15.17
C GLU A 168 -7.03 -8.75 -14.42
N TYR A 169 -8.06 -7.91 -14.28
CA TYR A 169 -7.97 -6.65 -13.52
C TYR A 169 -7.51 -6.87 -12.08
N ASN A 170 -8.11 -7.85 -11.39
CA ASN A 170 -7.83 -8.14 -9.98
C ASN A 170 -6.42 -8.71 -9.77
N ARG A 171 -5.92 -9.56 -10.67
CA ARG A 171 -4.54 -10.07 -10.59
C ARG A 171 -3.53 -8.93 -10.73
N GLU A 172 -3.68 -8.13 -11.78
CA GLU A 172 -2.75 -7.02 -12.04
C GLU A 172 -2.82 -5.95 -10.96
N ARG A 173 -4.01 -5.68 -10.40
CA ARG A 173 -4.16 -4.76 -9.26
C ARG A 173 -3.42 -5.25 -8.01
N ARG A 174 -3.40 -6.55 -7.76
CA ARG A 174 -2.65 -7.17 -6.65
C ARG A 174 -1.14 -7.09 -6.90
N GLU A 175 -0.70 -7.36 -8.12
CA GLU A 175 0.72 -7.28 -8.51
C GLU A 175 1.26 -5.84 -8.44
N LEU A 176 0.49 -4.85 -8.88
CA LEU A 176 0.87 -3.43 -8.76
C LEU A 176 1.06 -3.02 -7.30
N ALA A 177 0.19 -3.50 -6.41
CA ALA A 177 0.30 -3.23 -4.98
C ALA A 177 1.52 -3.92 -4.35
N ALA A 178 1.81 -5.17 -4.76
CA ALA A 178 3.00 -5.89 -4.29
C ALA A 178 4.30 -5.18 -4.70
N ARG A 179 4.43 -4.77 -5.97
CA ARG A 179 5.60 -4.02 -6.45
C ARG A 179 5.81 -2.70 -5.71
N SER A 180 4.71 -1.99 -5.41
CA SER A 180 4.79 -0.76 -4.63
C SER A 180 5.28 -1.04 -3.22
N ALA A 181 4.83 -2.13 -2.59
CA ALA A 181 5.30 -2.53 -1.26
C ALA A 181 6.78 -2.96 -1.24
N GLU A 182 7.24 -3.64 -2.30
CA GLU A 182 8.63 -4.12 -2.44
C GLU A 182 9.62 -2.98 -2.71
N SER A 183 9.24 -1.94 -3.46
CA SER A 183 10.11 -0.77 -3.66
C SER A 183 10.41 0.03 -2.39
N HIS A 184 9.72 -0.25 -1.27
CA HIS A 184 10.00 0.35 0.02
C HIS A 184 10.96 -0.48 0.89
N HIS A 185 11.53 -1.58 0.35
CA HIS A 185 12.44 -2.50 1.07
C HIS A 185 13.84 -2.62 0.46
N GLU A 186 14.13 -1.90 -0.63
CA GLU A 186 15.46 -1.80 -1.27
C GLU A 186 16.13 -0.47 -0.95
#